data_AF-A0A2V8VQI9-F1
#
_entry.id   AF-A0A2V8VQI9-F1
#
_cell.length_a   1.000
_cell.length_b   1.000
_cell.length_c   1.000
_cell.angle_alpha   90.00
_cell.angle_beta   90.00
_cell.angle_gamma   90.00
#
_symmetry.space_group_name_H-M   'P 1'
#
loop_
_entity.id
_entity.type
_entity.pdbx_description
1 polymer ?
#
loop_
_entity_poly.entity_id
_entity_poly.type
_entity_poly.pdbx_seq_one_letter_code
_entity_poly.pdbx_strand_id
1 'polypeptide(L)'
;ASLLKDLPLDLFILCSSITSIRGAVGQVDYCAANCYLDAFARSRQLANCISINWDAWQEVGMAVDAKLPADLLERRKKELEATGIRPKEGVDAFDRIIRARLSQVIVSTQNLLPSSPESIAFDTAVEQTTLPLAEVTLHPRPMLQSNYAAPRNDIDVAIAEIWQRLLGIEQVGIYDNFFELGGHSLLATQVASRLRESLKVDLPLRTLFEVTTIADLSDKISSTQQVMSGPTDVGAILEELEQLSEEEAQQLLSTEVQTRATGENFST
;
A
#
# COMPACT_ATOMS: atom_id res chain seq x y z
N ALA A 1 -20.70 -22.03 -27.15
CA ALA A 1 -21.66 -21.43 -26.22
C ALA A 1 -22.90 -20.98 -27.00
N SER A 2 -23.99 -21.76 -26.96
CA SER A 2 -25.22 -21.50 -27.76
C SER A 2 -26.51 -21.58 -26.95
N LEU A 3 -26.44 -21.77 -25.62
CA LEU A 3 -27.59 -22.06 -24.77
C LEU A 3 -28.58 -20.89 -24.65
N LEU A 4 -28.14 -19.65 -24.94
CA LEU A 4 -28.92 -18.42 -24.73
C LEU A 4 -29.09 -17.57 -26.01
N LYS A 5 -28.77 -18.12 -27.19
CA LYS A 5 -28.64 -17.33 -28.42
C LYS A 5 -29.95 -16.68 -28.88
N ASP A 6 -31.08 -17.32 -28.58
CA ASP A 6 -32.41 -16.88 -29.01
C ASP A 6 -33.27 -16.33 -27.85
N LEU A 7 -32.70 -16.21 -26.65
CA LEU A 7 -33.39 -15.63 -25.50
C LEU A 7 -33.15 -14.11 -25.46
N PRO A 8 -34.21 -13.29 -25.45
CA PRO A 8 -34.05 -11.85 -25.29
C PRO A 8 -33.47 -11.55 -23.90
N LEU A 9 -32.57 -10.56 -23.84
CA LEU A 9 -31.98 -10.13 -22.57
C LEU A 9 -33.03 -9.35 -21.76
N ASP A 10 -33.62 -10.02 -20.77
CA ASP A 10 -34.67 -9.42 -19.94
C ASP A 10 -34.12 -8.52 -18.83
N LEU A 11 -32.94 -8.85 -18.29
CA LEU A 11 -32.32 -8.14 -17.17
C LEU A 11 -30.80 -8.30 -17.24
N PHE A 12 -30.07 -7.21 -17.05
CA PHE A 12 -28.61 -7.19 -16.99
C PHE A 12 -28.13 -6.65 -15.64
N ILE A 13 -27.53 -7.52 -14.83
CA ILE A 13 -27.09 -7.19 -13.47
C ILE A 13 -25.57 -7.03 -13.48
N LEU A 14 -25.11 -5.90 -12.97
CA LEU A 14 -23.70 -5.62 -12.71
C LEU A 14 -23.45 -5.76 -11.21
N CYS A 15 -22.57 -6.69 -10.84
CA CYS A 15 -22.11 -6.85 -9.47
C CYS A 15 -20.98 -5.86 -9.21
N SER A 16 -21.34 -4.75 -8.57
CA SER A 16 -20.43 -3.70 -8.14
C SER A 16 -20.13 -3.84 -6.64
N SER A 17 -19.32 -2.92 -6.12
CA SER A 17 -18.91 -2.90 -4.72
C SER A 17 -19.12 -1.53 -4.10
N ILE A 18 -19.35 -1.51 -2.78
CA ILE A 18 -19.42 -0.29 -1.96
C ILE A 18 -18.12 0.54 -2.01
N THR A 19 -17.00 -0.06 -2.41
CA THR A 19 -15.70 0.63 -2.55
C THR A 19 -15.72 1.74 -3.61
N SER A 20 -16.58 1.65 -4.63
CA SER A 20 -16.83 2.76 -5.58
C SER A 20 -17.38 4.03 -4.92
N ILE A 21 -18.01 3.91 -3.75
CA ILE A 21 -18.65 5.00 -3.02
C ILE A 21 -17.76 5.47 -1.87
N ARG A 22 -17.23 4.52 -1.10
CA ARG A 22 -16.42 4.82 0.09
C ARG A 22 -14.95 5.06 -0.22
N GLY A 23 -14.49 4.60 -1.39
CA GLY A 23 -13.08 4.41 -1.67
C GLY A 23 -12.52 3.25 -0.86
N ALA A 24 -11.40 2.71 -1.34
CA ALA A 24 -10.56 1.80 -0.59
C ALA A 24 -9.09 2.11 -0.89
N VAL A 25 -8.27 2.17 0.15
CA VAL A 25 -6.84 2.47 0.02
C VAL A 25 -6.16 1.29 -0.65
N GLY A 26 -5.32 1.55 -1.67
CA GLY A 26 -4.70 0.49 -2.47
C GLY A 26 -5.56 -0.01 -3.63
N GLN A 27 -6.86 0.29 -3.62
CA GLN A 27 -7.85 -0.23 -4.57
C GLN A 27 -8.24 0.76 -5.66
N VAL A 28 -7.38 1.67 -6.11
CA VAL A 28 -7.80 2.71 -7.08
C VAL A 28 -8.38 2.10 -8.36
N ASP A 29 -7.77 1.04 -8.88
CA ASP A 29 -8.22 0.36 -10.09
C ASP A 29 -9.53 -0.39 -9.86
N TYR A 30 -9.65 -1.08 -8.72
CA TYR A 30 -10.88 -1.77 -8.34
C TYR A 30 -12.03 -0.78 -8.10
N CYS A 31 -11.78 0.35 -7.42
CA CYS A 31 -12.75 1.42 -7.24
C CYS A 31 -13.17 2.01 -8.59
N ALA A 32 -12.20 2.30 -9.48
CA ALA A 32 -12.47 2.84 -10.81
C ALA A 32 -13.31 1.88 -11.66
N ALA A 33 -13.00 0.58 -11.63
CA ALA A 33 -13.77 -0.45 -12.32
C ALA A 33 -15.22 -0.49 -11.81
N ASN A 34 -15.44 -0.47 -10.50
CA ASN A 34 -16.79 -0.46 -9.91
C ASN A 34 -17.54 0.86 -10.21
N CYS A 35 -16.86 2.01 -10.18
CA CYS A 35 -17.42 3.29 -10.62
C CYS A 35 -17.88 3.25 -12.08
N TYR A 36 -17.13 2.57 -12.96
CA TYR A 36 -17.54 2.38 -14.34
C TYR A 36 -18.81 1.55 -14.45
N LEU A 37 -18.94 0.44 -13.70
CA LEU A 37 -20.16 -0.38 -13.69
C LEU A 37 -21.39 0.44 -13.28
N ASP A 38 -21.23 1.27 -12.24
CA ASP A 38 -22.29 2.14 -11.72
C ASP A 38 -22.71 3.19 -12.76
N ALA A 39 -21.72 3.87 -13.36
CA ALA A 39 -21.96 4.85 -14.41
C ALA A 39 -22.60 4.21 -15.65
N PHE A 40 -22.17 3.01 -16.02
CA PHE A 40 -22.71 2.26 -17.15
C PHE A 40 -24.19 1.95 -16.94
N ALA A 41 -24.58 1.39 -15.78
CA ALA A 41 -25.98 1.11 -15.47
C ALA A 41 -26.85 2.38 -15.50
N ARG A 42 -26.36 3.50 -14.93
CA ARG A 42 -27.06 4.79 -14.96
C ARG A 42 -27.21 5.36 -16.37
N SER A 43 -26.19 5.24 -17.23
CA SER A 43 -26.25 5.71 -18.62
C SER A 43 -27.28 4.96 -19.47
N ARG A 44 -27.63 3.74 -19.04
CA ARG A 44 -28.57 2.83 -19.71
C ARG A 44 -29.97 2.89 -19.11
N GLN A 45 -30.42 4.03 -18.56
CA GLN A 45 -31.73 4.23 -17.93
C GLN A 45 -32.97 3.70 -18.71
N LEU A 46 -32.84 3.35 -20.00
CA LEU A 46 -33.87 2.76 -20.85
C LEU A 46 -33.77 1.23 -21.01
N ALA A 47 -32.70 0.58 -20.55
CA ALA A 47 -32.53 -0.86 -20.52
C ALA A 47 -32.71 -1.38 -19.09
N ASN A 48 -33.21 -2.61 -18.92
CA ASN A 48 -33.27 -3.29 -17.62
C ASN A 48 -31.85 -3.62 -17.13
N CYS A 49 -31.08 -2.60 -16.78
CA CYS A 49 -29.70 -2.70 -16.33
C CYS A 49 -29.59 -2.10 -14.93
N ILE A 50 -29.04 -2.89 -14.01
CA ILE A 50 -28.89 -2.49 -12.62
C ILE A 50 -27.46 -2.76 -12.15
N SER A 51 -26.86 -1.77 -11.50
CA SER A 51 -25.65 -2.00 -10.70
C SER A 51 -26.03 -2.25 -9.23
N ILE A 52 -25.46 -3.28 -8.63
CA ILE A 52 -25.66 -3.57 -7.20
C ILE A 52 -24.31 -3.46 -6.50
N ASN A 53 -24.16 -2.48 -5.62
CA ASN A 53 -22.96 -2.28 -4.81
C ASN A 53 -23.06 -3.13 -3.55
N TRP A 54 -22.36 -4.26 -3.54
CA TRP A 54 -22.31 -5.16 -2.39
C TRP A 54 -21.21 -4.74 -1.41
N ASP A 55 -21.53 -4.82 -0.11
CA ASP A 55 -20.56 -4.80 0.97
C ASP A 55 -19.88 -6.18 1.14
N ALA A 56 -18.93 -6.27 2.07
CA ALA A 56 -18.23 -7.51 2.37
C ALA A 56 -19.19 -8.63 2.81
N TRP A 57 -18.89 -9.85 2.37
CA TRP A 57 -19.65 -11.05 2.75
C TRP A 57 -19.01 -11.71 3.97
N GLN A 58 -19.85 -12.28 4.84
CA GLN A 58 -19.37 -12.91 6.07
C GLN A 58 -18.68 -14.27 5.82
N GLU A 59 -19.15 -15.03 4.84
CA GLU A 59 -18.82 -16.46 4.69
C GLU A 59 -18.16 -16.83 3.34
N VAL A 60 -18.21 -15.93 2.35
CA VAL A 60 -17.77 -16.23 0.98
C VAL A 60 -17.05 -15.05 0.34
N GLY A 61 -16.28 -15.31 -0.72
CA GLY A 61 -15.72 -14.28 -1.59
C GLY A 61 -14.41 -13.68 -1.10
N MET A 62 -13.93 -12.67 -1.83
CA MET A 62 -12.55 -12.17 -1.72
C MET A 62 -12.17 -11.68 -0.31
N ALA A 63 -13.14 -11.17 0.45
CA ALA A 63 -12.92 -10.72 1.82
C ALA A 63 -12.63 -11.86 2.81
N VAL A 64 -13.17 -13.06 2.56
CA VAL A 64 -13.03 -14.27 3.38
C VAL A 64 -11.83 -15.09 2.91
N ASP A 65 -11.61 -15.16 1.59
CA ASP A 65 -10.48 -15.86 0.97
C ASP A 65 -9.15 -15.10 1.11
N ALA A 66 -9.16 -14.01 1.87
CA ALA A 66 -8.03 -13.16 2.12
C ALA A 66 -6.92 -13.93 2.84
N LYS A 67 -5.80 -14.21 2.17
CA LYS A 67 -4.58 -14.65 2.86
C LYS A 67 -4.11 -13.47 3.68
N LEU A 68 -3.88 -13.61 4.98
CA LEU A 68 -3.40 -12.52 5.85
C LEU A 68 -2.47 -13.09 6.93
N PRO A 69 -1.57 -12.27 7.51
CA PRO A 69 -0.90 -12.59 8.77
C PRO A 69 -1.90 -13.02 9.86
N ALA A 70 -1.50 -13.93 10.74
CA ALA A 70 -2.39 -14.57 11.72
C ALA A 70 -3.10 -13.58 12.66
N ASP A 71 -2.40 -12.52 13.06
CA ASP A 71 -2.91 -11.43 13.89
C ASP A 71 -3.99 -10.60 13.19
N LEU A 72 -3.87 -10.40 11.88
CA LEU A 72 -4.85 -9.69 11.07
C LEU A 72 -6.05 -10.58 10.69
N LEU A 73 -5.84 -11.89 10.52
CA LEU A 73 -6.92 -12.85 10.23
C LEU A 73 -7.99 -12.87 11.32
N GLU A 74 -7.58 -12.92 12.60
CA GLU A 74 -8.55 -12.93 13.70
C GLU A 74 -9.36 -11.63 13.76
N ARG A 75 -8.69 -10.49 13.56
CA ARG A 75 -9.36 -9.19 13.54
C ARG A 75 -10.32 -9.08 12.36
N ARG A 76 -9.92 -9.56 11.18
CA ARG A 76 -10.76 -9.58 9.97
C ARG A 76 -11.98 -10.46 10.16
N LYS A 77 -11.80 -11.66 10.74
CA LYS A 77 -12.90 -12.58 11.02
C LYS A 77 -13.93 -11.94 11.97
N LYS A 78 -13.47 -11.30 13.05
CA LYS A 78 -14.36 -10.59 13.99
C LYS A 78 -15.13 -9.45 13.31
N GLU A 79 -14.47 -8.71 12.42
CA GLU A 79 -15.12 -7.65 11.65
C GLU A 79 -16.18 -8.21 10.71
N LEU A 80 -15.86 -9.23 9.91
CA LEU A 80 -16.81 -9.88 9.00
C LEU A 80 -17.99 -10.52 9.76
N GLU A 81 -17.76 -11.04 10.96
CA GLU A 81 -18.84 -11.53 11.84
C GLU A 81 -19.74 -10.41 12.35
N ALA A 82 -19.20 -9.20 12.54
CA ALA A 82 -19.94 -8.04 13.04
C ALA A 82 -20.68 -7.27 11.93
N THR A 83 -20.09 -7.19 10.73
CA THR A 83 -20.57 -6.30 9.65
C THR A 83 -20.73 -6.99 8.31
N GLY A 84 -20.31 -8.24 8.13
CA GLY A 84 -20.46 -8.94 6.86
C GLY A 84 -21.92 -9.26 6.52
N ILE A 85 -22.26 -9.22 5.23
CA ILE A 85 -23.55 -9.68 4.72
C ILE A 85 -23.59 -11.22 4.81
N ARG A 86 -24.65 -11.77 5.42
CA ARG A 86 -24.89 -13.22 5.39
C ARG A 86 -25.46 -13.66 4.04
N PRO A 87 -25.15 -14.88 3.55
CA PRO A 87 -25.69 -15.37 2.29
C PRO A 87 -27.23 -15.27 2.17
N LYS A 88 -27.94 -15.59 3.26
CA LYS A 88 -29.41 -15.47 3.31
C LYS A 88 -29.89 -14.03 3.15
N GLU A 89 -29.22 -13.08 3.79
CA GLU A 89 -29.54 -11.65 3.66
C GLU A 89 -29.27 -11.14 2.25
N GLY A 90 -28.19 -11.59 1.63
CA GLY A 90 -27.87 -11.29 0.24
C GLY A 90 -28.95 -11.77 -0.74
N VAL A 91 -29.45 -13.00 -0.57
CA VAL A 91 -30.56 -13.54 -1.38
C VAL A 91 -31.85 -12.74 -1.16
N ASP A 92 -32.19 -12.44 0.10
CA ASP A 92 -33.38 -11.66 0.43
C ASP A 92 -33.30 -10.23 -0.12
N ALA A 93 -32.13 -9.60 -0.07
CA ALA A 93 -31.88 -8.30 -0.68
C ALA A 93 -32.00 -8.37 -2.21
N PHE A 94 -31.42 -9.40 -2.82
CA PHE A 94 -31.46 -9.60 -4.26
C PHE A 94 -32.90 -9.73 -4.79
N ASP A 95 -33.77 -10.52 -4.15
CA ASP A 95 -35.18 -10.63 -4.56
C ASP A 95 -35.93 -9.29 -4.49
N ARG A 96 -35.64 -8.45 -3.49
CA ARG A 96 -36.22 -7.10 -3.39
C ARG A 96 -35.71 -6.18 -4.50
N ILE A 97 -34.41 -6.26 -4.78
CA ILE A 97 -33.73 -5.41 -5.75
C ILE A 97 -34.26 -5.63 -7.17
N ILE A 98 -34.40 -6.89 -7.60
CA ILE A 98 -34.88 -7.20 -8.96
C ILE A 98 -36.32 -6.72 -9.19
N ARG A 99 -37.12 -6.56 -8.11
CA ARG A 99 -38.49 -6.04 -8.17
C ARG A 99 -38.56 -4.51 -8.18
N ALA A 100 -37.54 -3.84 -7.65
CA ALA A 100 -37.54 -2.39 -7.44
C ALA A 100 -37.32 -1.56 -8.72
N ARG A 101 -36.79 -2.16 -9.79
CA ARG A 101 -36.48 -1.50 -11.08
C ARG A 101 -35.66 -0.20 -10.93
N LEU A 102 -34.69 -0.24 -10.03
CA LEU A 102 -33.71 0.84 -9.85
C LEU A 102 -32.52 0.63 -10.77
N SER A 103 -31.86 1.71 -11.21
CA SER A 103 -30.62 1.62 -12.00
C SER A 103 -29.39 1.32 -11.14
N GLN A 104 -29.47 1.58 -9.83
CA GLN A 104 -28.43 1.27 -8.87
C GLN A 104 -29.00 1.05 -7.47
N VAL A 105 -28.47 0.05 -6.77
CA VAL A 105 -28.79 -0.21 -5.36
C VAL A 105 -27.52 -0.50 -4.57
N ILE A 106 -27.44 0.07 -3.37
CA ILE A 106 -26.34 -0.16 -2.43
C ILE A 106 -26.86 -1.09 -1.33
N VAL A 107 -26.13 -2.17 -1.07
CA VAL A 107 -26.46 -3.13 -0.02
C VAL A 107 -25.35 -3.08 1.02
N SER A 108 -25.69 -2.59 2.21
CA SER A 108 -24.77 -2.39 3.31
C SER A 108 -25.47 -2.75 4.62
N THR A 109 -24.76 -3.46 5.49
CA THR A 109 -25.14 -3.68 6.89
C THR A 109 -24.74 -2.49 7.78
N GLN A 110 -23.89 -1.61 7.25
CA GLN A 110 -23.29 -0.49 7.94
C GLN A 110 -23.89 0.85 7.48
N ASN A 111 -23.72 1.88 8.30
CA ASN A 111 -24.00 3.25 7.88
C ASN A 111 -22.99 3.68 6.81
N LEU A 112 -23.50 4.24 5.70
CA LEU A 112 -22.69 4.72 4.58
C LEU A 112 -22.00 6.08 4.85
N LEU A 113 -22.28 6.69 6.00
CA LEU A 113 -21.66 7.94 6.44
C LEU A 113 -20.19 7.67 6.86
N PRO A 114 -19.30 8.68 6.74
CA PRO A 114 -17.86 8.46 6.88
C PRO A 114 -17.51 7.80 8.21
N SER A 115 -16.81 6.67 8.13
CA SER A 115 -16.22 5.98 9.27
C SER A 115 -14.99 6.75 9.79
N SER A 116 -14.62 6.50 11.03
CA SER A 116 -13.41 7.06 11.63
C SER A 116 -12.15 6.69 10.82
N PRO A 117 -11.06 7.48 10.92
CA PRO A 117 -9.79 7.20 10.24
C PRO A 117 -9.22 5.79 10.47
N GLU A 118 -9.58 5.15 11.58
CA GLU A 118 -9.10 3.84 11.99
C GLU A 118 -9.61 2.68 11.11
N SER A 119 -10.83 2.79 10.55
CA SER A 119 -11.37 1.79 9.62
C SER A 119 -10.59 1.79 8.29
N ILE A 120 -10.15 2.96 7.85
CA ILE A 120 -9.37 3.15 6.60
C ILE A 120 -8.00 2.44 6.70
N ALA A 121 -7.37 2.51 7.88
CA ALA A 121 -6.07 1.87 8.13
C ALA A 121 -6.15 0.33 8.10
N PHE A 122 -7.29 -0.26 8.49
CA PHE A 122 -7.47 -1.71 8.49
C PHE A 122 -7.69 -2.27 7.09
N ASP A 123 -8.52 -1.61 6.27
CA ASP A 123 -8.72 -1.98 4.85
C ASP A 123 -7.38 -1.98 4.09
N THR A 124 -6.51 -1.03 4.41
CA THR A 124 -5.15 -0.94 3.84
C THR A 124 -4.27 -2.14 4.20
N ALA A 125 -4.40 -2.67 5.43
CA ALA A 125 -3.59 -3.79 5.91
C ALA A 125 -4.11 -5.15 5.39
N VAL A 126 -5.43 -5.28 5.23
CA VAL A 126 -6.10 -6.49 4.69
C VAL A 126 -5.73 -6.74 3.23
N GLU A 127 -5.44 -5.68 2.47
CA GLU A 127 -5.15 -5.83 1.05
C GLU A 127 -3.67 -6.09 0.72
N GLN A 128 -2.74 -5.86 1.65
CA GLN A 128 -1.32 -6.21 1.44
C GLN A 128 -1.10 -7.71 1.16
N THR A 129 -2.15 -8.53 1.22
CA THR A 129 -2.03 -9.99 1.18
C THR A 129 -3.08 -10.68 0.28
N THR A 130 -3.86 -9.93 -0.53
CA THR A 130 -4.94 -10.53 -1.35
C THR A 130 -4.92 -10.14 -2.82
N LEU A 131 -3.81 -10.47 -3.47
CA LEU A 131 -3.93 -11.32 -4.64
C LEU A 131 -3.15 -12.59 -4.27
N PRO A 132 -3.67 -13.82 -4.49
CA PRO A 132 -2.76 -14.93 -4.56
C PRO A 132 -1.68 -14.49 -5.56
N LEU A 133 -0.42 -14.58 -5.15
CA LEU A 133 0.69 -14.66 -6.10
C LEU A 133 0.32 -15.85 -7.00
N ALA A 134 -0.46 -15.59 -8.06
CA ALA A 134 -0.30 -16.31 -9.31
C ALA A 134 1.22 -16.36 -9.48
N GLU A 135 1.78 -17.53 -9.72
CA GLU A 135 3.22 -17.69 -10.01
C GLU A 135 3.64 -16.46 -10.80
N VAL A 136 4.42 -15.57 -10.15
CA VAL A 136 4.68 -14.24 -10.71
C VAL A 136 5.39 -14.53 -12.00
N THR A 137 4.64 -14.46 -13.09
CA THR A 137 5.15 -14.76 -14.40
C THR A 137 5.97 -13.52 -14.69
N LEU A 138 7.27 -13.64 -14.47
CA LEU A 138 8.16 -12.52 -14.73
C LEU A 138 8.02 -12.19 -16.21
N HIS A 139 7.76 -10.92 -16.49
CA HIS A 139 7.65 -10.42 -17.84
C HIS A 139 8.97 -9.75 -18.24
N PRO A 140 9.34 -9.77 -19.53
CA PRO A 140 10.55 -9.10 -19.99
C PRO A 140 10.48 -7.59 -19.72
N ARG A 141 11.64 -6.98 -19.44
CA ARG A 141 11.77 -5.53 -19.24
C ARG A 141 11.10 -4.77 -20.40
N PRO A 142 10.17 -3.84 -20.13
CA PRO A 142 9.54 -3.04 -21.18
C PRO A 142 10.59 -2.17 -21.90
N MET A 143 10.31 -1.79 -23.15
CA MET A 143 11.20 -0.90 -23.90
C MET A 143 11.10 0.52 -23.35
N LEU A 144 11.97 0.85 -22.40
CA LEU A 144 12.17 2.20 -21.87
C LEU A 144 13.22 2.96 -22.68
N GLN A 145 13.25 4.29 -22.53
CA GLN A 145 14.32 5.13 -23.09
C GLN A 145 15.68 4.87 -22.43
N SER A 146 15.68 4.41 -21.16
CA SER A 146 16.89 3.96 -20.47
C SER A 146 17.40 2.64 -21.06
N ASN A 147 18.71 2.53 -21.23
CA ASN A 147 19.33 1.22 -21.46
C ASN A 147 19.41 0.45 -20.14
N TYR A 148 19.30 -0.87 -20.21
CA TYR A 148 19.54 -1.71 -19.05
C TYR A 148 20.97 -1.50 -18.53
N ALA A 149 21.09 -1.28 -17.23
CA ALA A 149 22.34 -1.18 -16.51
C ALA A 149 22.26 -2.05 -15.25
N ALA A 150 23.24 -2.95 -15.08
CA ALA A 150 23.25 -3.91 -13.98
C ALA A 150 23.50 -3.22 -12.61
N PRO A 151 23.05 -3.83 -11.50
CA PRO A 151 23.39 -3.41 -10.14
C PRO A 151 24.90 -3.20 -9.93
N ARG A 152 25.28 -2.12 -9.23
CA ARG A 152 26.69 -1.75 -9.00
C ARG A 152 27.23 -2.23 -7.66
N ASN A 153 26.35 -2.44 -6.68
CA ASN A 153 26.68 -2.80 -5.31
C ASN A 153 25.56 -3.66 -4.67
N ASP A 154 25.78 -4.15 -3.45
CA ASP A 154 24.83 -5.04 -2.77
C ASP A 154 23.48 -4.37 -2.45
N ILE A 155 23.46 -3.05 -2.27
CA ILE A 155 22.23 -2.28 -2.03
C ILE A 155 21.41 -2.19 -3.31
N ASP A 156 22.04 -1.88 -4.46
CA ASP A 156 21.41 -1.91 -5.79
C ASP A 156 20.79 -3.29 -6.05
N VAL A 157 21.51 -4.39 -5.72
CA VAL A 157 21.02 -5.77 -5.87
C VAL A 157 19.76 -6.00 -5.03
N ALA A 158 19.82 -5.66 -3.74
CA ALA A 158 18.69 -5.85 -2.83
C ALA A 158 17.44 -5.07 -3.27
N ILE A 159 17.61 -3.82 -3.72
CA ILE A 159 16.50 -3.00 -4.23
C ILE A 159 15.95 -3.61 -5.52
N ALA A 160 16.82 -4.01 -6.46
CA ALA A 160 16.42 -4.62 -7.72
C ALA A 160 15.59 -5.89 -7.51
N GLU A 161 16.00 -6.78 -6.59
CA GLU A 161 15.25 -7.99 -6.26
C GLU A 161 13.87 -7.71 -5.65
N ILE A 162 13.76 -6.64 -4.85
CA ILE A 162 12.46 -6.20 -4.31
C ILE A 162 11.58 -5.71 -5.45
N TRP A 163 12.11 -4.90 -6.36
CA TRP A 163 11.37 -4.36 -7.49
C TRP A 163 10.94 -5.44 -8.49
N GLN A 164 11.83 -6.36 -8.86
CA GLN A 164 11.53 -7.49 -9.75
C GLN A 164 10.34 -8.30 -9.22
N ARG A 165 10.33 -8.61 -7.92
CA ARG A 165 9.25 -9.37 -7.28
C ARG A 165 7.93 -8.59 -7.23
N LEU A 166 8.00 -7.28 -7.01
CA LEU A 166 6.80 -6.44 -6.85
C LEU A 166 6.17 -6.03 -8.18
N LEU A 167 7.00 -5.76 -9.18
CA LEU A 167 6.57 -5.35 -10.52
C LEU A 167 6.35 -6.55 -11.45
N GLY A 168 6.85 -7.73 -11.09
CA GLY A 168 6.78 -8.92 -11.92
C GLY A 168 7.65 -8.82 -13.17
N ILE A 169 8.85 -8.24 -13.05
CA ILE A 169 9.76 -7.97 -14.19
C ILE A 169 11.04 -8.79 -14.02
N GLU A 170 11.49 -9.45 -15.11
CA GLU A 170 12.70 -10.31 -15.09
C GLU A 170 13.98 -9.56 -14.78
N GLN A 171 14.16 -8.36 -15.37
CA GLN A 171 15.37 -7.56 -15.23
C GLN A 171 14.99 -6.09 -15.06
N VAL A 172 15.43 -5.51 -13.94
CA VAL A 172 15.28 -4.09 -13.64
C VAL A 172 16.65 -3.45 -13.67
N GLY A 173 16.83 -2.46 -14.54
CA GLY A 173 18.07 -1.69 -14.62
C GLY A 173 18.13 -0.63 -13.53
N ILE A 174 19.34 -0.29 -13.08
CA ILE A 174 19.51 0.65 -11.96
C ILE A 174 19.00 2.07 -12.24
N TYR A 175 18.92 2.45 -13.51
CA TYR A 175 18.42 3.74 -13.99
C TYR A 175 16.96 3.68 -14.46
N ASP A 176 16.29 2.54 -14.27
CA ASP A 176 14.87 2.44 -14.60
C ASP A 176 14.04 3.21 -13.58
N ASN A 177 13.10 4.00 -14.10
CA ASN A 177 12.17 4.74 -13.27
C ASN A 177 11.08 3.78 -12.75
N PHE A 178 10.93 3.73 -11.42
CA PHE A 178 9.94 2.88 -10.75
C PHE A 178 8.54 3.02 -11.33
N PHE A 179 8.10 4.25 -11.61
CA PHE A 179 6.75 4.56 -12.06
C PHE A 179 6.57 4.26 -13.56
N GLU A 180 7.62 4.39 -14.37
CA GLU A 180 7.58 3.98 -15.78
C GLU A 180 7.51 2.45 -15.93
N LEU A 181 8.03 1.71 -14.95
CA LEU A 181 7.90 0.26 -14.86
C LEU A 181 6.52 -0.19 -14.33
N GLY A 182 5.59 0.74 -14.07
CA GLY A 182 4.25 0.43 -13.54
C GLY A 182 4.14 0.48 -12.01
N GLY A 183 5.18 0.99 -11.33
CA GLY A 183 5.13 1.26 -9.90
C GLY A 183 4.09 2.31 -9.51
N HIS A 184 3.48 2.17 -8.34
CA HIS A 184 2.52 3.12 -7.78
C HIS A 184 2.66 3.22 -6.25
N SER A 185 1.88 4.09 -5.61
CA SER A 185 2.02 4.41 -4.18
C SER A 185 1.92 3.20 -3.23
N LEU A 186 1.08 2.21 -3.55
CA LEU A 186 0.98 0.98 -2.78
C LEU A 186 2.26 0.14 -2.92
N LEU A 187 2.75 -0.06 -4.15
CA LEU A 187 4.03 -0.75 -4.37
C LEU A 187 5.20 0.02 -3.74
N ALA A 188 5.19 1.36 -3.75
CA ALA A 188 6.21 2.16 -3.08
C ALA A 188 6.19 1.97 -1.56
N THR A 189 4.99 1.92 -0.94
CA THR A 189 4.84 1.58 0.48
C THR A 189 5.39 0.18 0.78
N GLN A 190 5.11 -0.77 -0.11
CA GLN A 190 5.60 -2.14 -0.01
C GLN A 190 7.12 -2.25 -0.19
N VAL A 191 7.72 -1.44 -1.06
CA VAL A 191 9.18 -1.29 -1.20
C VAL A 191 9.76 -0.77 0.11
N ALA A 192 9.21 0.31 0.66
CA ALA A 192 9.69 0.90 1.91
C ALA A 192 9.64 -0.11 3.08
N SER A 193 8.54 -0.87 3.22
CA SER A 193 8.43 -1.92 4.25
C SER A 193 9.50 -3.00 4.09
N ARG A 194 9.71 -3.49 2.86
CA ARG A 194 10.69 -4.55 2.60
C ARG A 194 12.13 -4.08 2.77
N LEU A 195 12.46 -2.85 2.38
CA LEU A 195 13.78 -2.24 2.61
C LEU A 195 14.06 -2.07 4.12
N ARG A 196 13.05 -1.70 4.90
CA ARG A 196 13.17 -1.64 6.37
C ARG A 196 13.46 -3.01 6.97
N GLU A 197 12.85 -4.07 6.45
CA GLU A 197 13.10 -5.43 6.93
C GLU A 197 14.48 -5.95 6.51
N SER A 198 14.86 -5.78 5.25
CA SER A 198 16.07 -6.36 4.65
C SER A 198 17.34 -5.54 4.94
N LEU A 199 17.26 -4.22 4.85
CA LEU A 199 18.42 -3.31 4.98
C LEU A 199 18.43 -2.53 6.31
N LYS A 200 17.40 -2.68 7.16
CA LYS A 200 17.24 -1.96 8.44
C LYS A 200 17.22 -0.43 8.28
N VAL A 201 16.79 0.06 7.12
CA VAL A 201 16.70 1.48 6.82
C VAL A 201 15.24 1.92 6.86
N ASP A 202 14.93 2.93 7.66
CA ASP A 202 13.61 3.55 7.66
C ASP A 202 13.57 4.66 6.59
N LEU A 203 12.92 4.37 5.48
CA LEU A 203 12.85 5.28 4.34
C LEU A 203 11.47 5.95 4.29
N PRO A 204 11.38 7.28 4.46
CA PRO A 204 10.14 8.00 4.25
C PRO A 204 9.60 7.74 2.84
N LEU A 205 8.30 7.49 2.71
CA LEU A 205 7.67 7.21 1.41
C LEU A 205 7.94 8.32 0.39
N ARG A 206 8.00 9.58 0.85
CA ARG A 206 8.35 10.75 0.02
C ARG A 206 9.65 10.54 -0.76
N THR A 207 10.65 9.89 -0.16
CA THR A 207 11.96 9.68 -0.78
C THR A 207 11.83 8.86 -2.07
N LEU A 208 10.98 7.84 -2.13
CA LEU A 208 10.75 7.05 -3.36
C LEU A 208 10.10 7.87 -4.50
N PHE A 209 9.40 8.95 -4.18
CA PHE A 209 8.84 9.87 -5.17
C PHE A 209 9.85 10.92 -5.63
N GLU A 210 10.86 11.23 -4.81
CA GLU A 210 11.94 12.16 -5.15
C GLU A 210 13.05 11.47 -5.93
N VAL A 211 13.45 10.27 -5.50
CA VAL A 211 14.48 9.43 -6.13
C VAL A 211 13.83 8.18 -6.70
N THR A 212 13.52 8.26 -7.99
CA THR A 212 12.67 7.28 -8.69
C THR A 212 13.46 6.12 -9.31
N THR A 213 14.79 6.12 -9.20
CA THR A 213 15.68 5.07 -9.73
C THR A 213 16.37 4.31 -8.59
N ILE A 214 16.80 3.08 -8.88
CA ILE A 214 17.56 2.27 -7.91
C ILE A 214 18.90 2.94 -7.58
N ALA A 215 19.58 3.51 -8.59
CA ALA A 215 20.86 4.17 -8.41
C ALA A 215 20.77 5.33 -7.39
N ASP A 216 19.78 6.21 -7.57
CA ASP A 216 19.57 7.36 -6.68
C ASP A 216 19.15 6.91 -5.27
N LEU A 217 18.31 5.86 -5.19
CA LEU A 217 17.86 5.31 -3.93
C LEU A 217 19.02 4.65 -3.15
N SER A 218 19.87 3.89 -3.84
CA SER A 218 21.05 3.27 -3.24
C SER A 218 22.03 4.32 -2.73
N ASP A 219 22.26 5.39 -3.48
CA ASP A 219 23.18 6.47 -3.08
C ASP A 219 22.64 7.19 -1.82
N LYS A 220 21.32 7.39 -1.74
CA LYS A 220 20.65 7.97 -0.56
C LYS A 220 20.73 7.07 0.67
N ILE A 221 20.51 5.77 0.49
CA ILE A 221 20.61 4.79 1.58
C ILE A 221 22.04 4.70 2.10
N SER A 222 23.01 4.63 1.19
CA SER A 222 24.44 4.57 1.53
C SER A 222 24.88 5.80 2.33
N SER A 223 24.44 6.99 1.92
CA SER A 223 24.70 8.24 2.63
C SER A 223 24.09 8.23 4.05
N THR A 224 22.89 7.66 4.21
CA THR A 224 22.22 7.58 5.51
C THR A 224 22.92 6.57 6.43
N GLN A 225 23.36 5.43 5.90
CA GLN A 225 24.13 4.44 6.65
C GLN A 225 25.52 4.96 7.05
N GLN A 226 26.19 5.71 6.18
CA GLN A 226 27.48 6.33 6.51
C GLN A 226 27.37 7.38 7.62
N VAL A 227 26.26 8.13 7.67
CA VAL A 227 26.01 9.08 8.78
C VAL A 227 25.75 8.33 10.10
N MET A 228 25.11 7.15 10.05
CA MET A 228 24.90 6.29 11.23
C MET A 228 26.14 5.48 11.64
N SER A 229 27.10 5.28 10.72
CA SER A 229 28.38 4.59 10.95
C SER A 229 29.58 5.53 11.12
N GLY A 230 29.38 6.85 11.03
CA GLY A 230 30.31 7.85 11.60
C GLY A 230 30.35 7.75 13.12
N PRO A 231 31.36 8.34 13.82
CA PRO A 231 31.71 7.99 15.20
C PRO A 231 30.56 8.28 16.17
N THR A 232 29.70 7.28 16.28
CA THR A 232 28.63 7.10 17.26
C THR A 232 28.76 5.70 17.83
N ASP A 233 29.96 5.13 17.77
CA ASP A 233 30.30 4.00 18.59
C ASP A 233 30.40 4.53 20.02
N VAL A 234 29.39 4.22 20.82
CA VAL A 234 29.40 4.52 22.26
C VAL A 234 30.65 3.90 22.88
N GLY A 235 31.18 2.80 22.33
CA GLY A 235 32.47 2.22 22.71
C GLY A 235 33.65 3.15 22.45
N ALA A 236 33.77 3.72 21.25
CA ALA A 236 34.84 4.67 20.92
C ALA A 236 34.74 5.99 21.71
N ILE A 237 33.50 6.47 21.96
CA ILE A 237 33.26 7.66 22.80
C ILE A 237 33.61 7.34 24.27
N LEU A 238 33.29 6.14 24.77
CA LEU A 238 33.68 5.70 26.12
C LEU A 238 35.19 5.50 26.24
N GLU A 239 35.87 5.02 25.19
CA GLU A 239 37.34 4.90 25.15
C GLU A 239 38.02 6.28 25.13
N GLU A 240 37.49 7.25 24.38
CA GLU A 240 37.94 8.65 24.41
C GLU A 240 37.69 9.31 25.78
N LEU A 241 36.56 9.00 26.42
CA LEU A 241 36.22 9.49 27.78
C LEU A 241 37.05 8.83 28.88
N GLU A 242 37.43 7.55 28.74
CA GLU A 242 38.30 6.86 29.69
C GLU A 242 39.77 7.30 29.57
N GLN A 243 40.19 7.82 28.41
CA GLN A 243 41.54 8.35 28.20
C GLN A 243 41.70 9.83 28.55
N LEU A 244 40.60 10.55 28.80
CA LEU A 244 40.63 11.93 29.26
C LEU A 244 41.04 11.99 30.74
N SER A 245 42.11 12.74 31.03
CA SER A 245 42.54 12.98 32.41
C SER A 245 41.52 13.86 33.16
N GLU A 246 41.42 13.73 34.49
CA GLU A 246 40.47 14.51 35.32
C GLU A 246 40.60 16.03 35.09
N GLU A 247 41.80 16.52 34.73
CA GLU A 247 42.06 17.93 34.43
C GLU A 247 41.41 18.38 33.10
N GLU A 248 41.38 17.53 32.07
CA GLU A 248 40.79 17.84 30.76
C GLU A 248 39.26 17.79 30.81
N ALA A 249 38.69 16.85 31.57
CA ALA A 249 37.25 16.77 31.82
C ALA A 249 36.73 18.04 32.56
N GLN A 250 37.52 18.58 33.50
CA GLN A 250 37.18 19.83 34.20
C GLN A 250 37.28 21.08 33.30
N GLN A 251 38.18 21.10 32.31
CA GLN A 251 38.25 22.19 31.33
C GLN A 251 37.06 22.19 30.36
N LEU A 252 36.57 21.02 29.95
CA LEU A 252 35.40 20.91 29.07
C LEU A 252 34.09 21.31 29.78
N LEU A 253 33.90 20.87 31.03
CA LEU A 253 32.75 21.25 31.86
C LEU A 253 32.70 22.75 32.17
N SER A 254 33.85 23.39 32.39
CA SER A 254 33.90 24.85 32.59
C SER A 254 33.59 25.62 31.30
N THR A 255 33.99 25.11 30.14
CA THR A 255 33.72 25.74 28.83
C THR A 255 32.24 25.64 28.44
N GLU A 256 31.57 24.50 28.68
CA GLU A 256 30.13 24.34 28.41
C GLU A 256 29.23 25.19 29.33
N VAL A 257 29.59 25.32 30.60
CA VAL A 257 28.86 26.18 31.55
C VAL A 257 28.99 27.66 31.16
N GLN A 258 30.15 28.09 30.66
CA GLN A 258 30.35 29.45 30.13
C GLN A 258 29.52 29.72 28.85
N THR A 259 29.38 28.70 27.99
CA THR A 259 28.67 28.80 26.71
C THR A 259 27.15 28.84 26.92
N ARG A 260 26.62 28.11 27.91
CA ARG A 260 25.20 28.21 28.29
C ARG A 260 24.86 29.50 29.02
N ALA A 261 25.79 30.06 29.80
CA ALA A 261 25.56 31.34 30.51
C ALA A 261 25.52 32.57 29.59
N THR A 262 25.98 32.45 28.33
CA THR A 262 26.04 33.56 27.36
C THR A 262 24.98 33.48 26.26
N GLY A 263 24.17 32.41 26.22
CA GLY A 263 23.27 32.08 25.11
C GLY A 263 21.78 32.43 25.27
N GLU A 264 21.33 33.07 26.36
CA GLU A 264 19.97 33.61 26.47
C GLU A 264 19.97 35.13 26.28
N ASN A 265 20.02 35.57 25.02
CA ASN A 265 19.49 36.87 24.62
C ASN A 265 19.10 36.84 23.14
N PHE A 266 17.90 36.35 22.85
CA PHE A 266 17.13 36.79 21.70
C PHE A 266 15.74 37.21 22.18
N SER A 267 15.57 38.52 22.40
CA SER A 267 14.27 39.19 22.41
C SER A 267 13.99 39.79 21.03
N THR A 268 12.70 39.72 20.67
CA THR A 268 11.94 40.40 19.59
C THR A 268 12.23 40.04 18.14
#